data_AF-W1F3C3-F1
#
_entry.id   AF-W1F3C3-F1
#
_cell.length_a   1.000
_cell.length_b   1.000
_cell.length_c   1.000
_cell.angle_alpha   90.00
_cell.angle_beta   90.00
_cell.angle_gamma   90.00
#
_symmetry.space_group_name_H-M   'P 1'
#
loop_
_entity.id
_entity.type
_entity.pdbx_description
1 polymer ?
#
loop_
_entity_poly.entity_id
_entity_poly.type
_entity_poly.pdbx_seq_one_letter_code
_entity_poly.pdbx_strand_id
1 'polypeptide(L)' 'MITGGYKYLQRISVAGTPRYGLDGKVHGTVTEEEALYAQAKLEKHTQRYNARMKETEDARCNQS' A
#
# COMPACT_ATOMS: atom_id res chain seq x y z
N MET A 1 1.84 -0.63 -12.72
CA MET A 1 3.08 -0.59 -11.88
C MET A 1 2.87 -1.51 -10.68
N ILE A 2 3.73 -2.53 -10.49
CA ILE A 2 3.54 -3.58 -9.47
C ILE A 2 3.97 -3.09 -8.07
N THR A 3 5.15 -2.48 -7.96
CA THR A 3 5.76 -2.09 -6.67
C THR A 3 5.09 -0.88 -5.99
N GLY A 4 4.28 -0.13 -6.73
CA GLY A 4 3.45 0.96 -6.19
C GLY A 4 2.02 0.54 -5.84
N GLY A 5 1.64 -0.72 -6.09
CA GLY A 5 0.28 -1.19 -5.87
C GLY A 5 -0.02 -1.43 -4.39
N TYR A 6 -1.28 -1.23 -4.00
CA TYR A 6 -1.76 -1.42 -2.62
C TYR A 6 -1.35 -2.78 -2.03
N LYS A 7 -1.61 -3.89 -2.75
CA LYS A 7 -1.29 -5.25 -2.26
C LYS A 7 0.21 -5.47 -2.05
N TYR A 8 1.04 -4.83 -2.88
CA TYR A 8 2.49 -4.93 -2.73
C TYR A 8 2.95 -4.14 -1.50
N LEU A 9 2.52 -2.87 -1.39
CA LEU A 9 2.83 -2.00 -0.25
C LEU A 9 2.37 -2.63 1.09
N GLN A 10 1.20 -3.25 1.12
CA GLN A 10 0.68 -3.96 2.29
C GLN A 10 1.57 -5.14 2.71
N ARG A 11 2.18 -5.85 1.76
CA ARG A 11 3.09 -6.96 2.09
C ARG A 11 4.44 -6.47 2.59
N ILE A 12 4.98 -5.41 1.98
CA ILE A 12 6.30 -4.89 2.34
C ILE A 12 6.26 -3.85 3.47
N SER A 13 5.11 -3.54 4.06
CA SER A 13 5.01 -2.69 5.26
C SER A 13 5.40 -3.42 6.55
N VAL A 14 5.87 -4.67 6.46
CA VAL A 14 6.33 -5.47 7.60
C VAL A 14 7.83 -5.74 7.44
N ALA A 15 8.62 -5.29 8.42
CA ALA A 15 10.05 -5.55 8.47
C ALA A 15 10.33 -7.06 8.57
N GLY A 16 11.43 -7.52 7.97
CA GLY A 16 11.78 -8.94 7.91
C GLY A 16 11.09 -9.73 6.80
N THR A 17 10.16 -9.12 6.05
CA THR A 17 9.49 -9.79 4.92
C THR A 17 10.54 -10.26 3.88
N PRO A 18 10.57 -11.54 3.49
CA PRO A 18 11.55 -12.05 2.54
C PRO A 18 11.35 -11.49 1.13
N ARG A 19 12.45 -11.16 0.45
CA ARG A 19 12.50 -10.77 -0.95
C ARG A 19 12.96 -11.95 -1.78
N TYR A 20 12.14 -12.32 -2.76
CA TYR A 20 12.41 -13.45 -3.62
C TYR A 20 13.03 -13.00 -4.95
N GLY A 21 14.10 -13.68 -5.35
CA GLY A 21 14.67 -13.57 -6.68
C GLY A 21 13.79 -14.25 -7.74
N LEU A 22 14.15 -14.08 -9.02
CA LEU A 22 13.47 -14.76 -10.11
C LEU A 22 13.65 -16.29 -10.07
N ASP A 23 14.67 -16.75 -9.36
CA ASP A 23 14.96 -18.15 -9.04
C ASP A 23 14.08 -18.71 -7.91
N GLY A 24 13.22 -17.88 -7.30
CA GLY A 24 12.36 -18.26 -6.18
C GLY A 24 13.09 -18.39 -4.84
N LYS A 25 14.38 -18.03 -4.75
CA LYS A 25 15.14 -18.06 -3.50
C LYS A 25 15.05 -16.73 -2.78
N VAL A 26 15.33 -16.72 -1.48
CA VAL A 26 15.40 -15.48 -0.69
C VAL A 26 16.72 -14.77 -0.95
N HIS A 27 16.65 -13.52 -1.40
CA HIS A 27 17.81 -12.66 -1.69
C HIS A 27 17.96 -11.51 -0.67
N GLY A 28 17.16 -11.52 0.39
CA GLY A 28 17.21 -10.54 1.47
C GLY A 28 15.86 -10.37 2.15
N THR A 29 15.78 -9.44 3.08
CA THR A 29 14.55 -9.09 3.78
C THR A 29 14.28 -7.59 3.69
N VAL A 30 13.03 -7.20 3.89
CA VAL A 30 12.63 -5.81 4.02
C VAL A 30 13.21 -5.24 5.32
N THR A 31 13.88 -4.10 5.25
CA THR A 31 14.39 -3.41 6.44
C THR A 31 13.29 -2.63 7.17
N GLU A 32 13.54 -2.19 8.39
CA GLU A 32 12.58 -1.36 9.15
C GLU A 32 12.28 -0.04 8.44
N GLU A 33 13.30 0.64 7.92
CA GLU A 33 13.15 1.90 7.18
C GLU A 33 12.29 1.72 5.91
N GLU A 34 12.49 0.62 5.19
CA GLU A 34 11.70 0.28 4.01
C GLU A 34 10.24 -0.02 4.37
N ALA A 35 10.02 -0.74 5.49
CA ALA A 35 8.68 -1.05 5.98
C ALA A 35 7.91 0.23 6.36
N LEU A 36 8.56 1.15 7.08
CA LEU A 36 7.99 2.45 7.43
C LEU A 36 7.66 3.28 6.19
N TYR A 37 8.56 3.30 5.21
CA TYR A 37 8.31 4.00 3.95
C TYR A 37 7.10 3.41 3.19
N ALA A 38 6.99 2.09 3.15
CA ALA A 38 5.86 1.41 2.53
C ALA A 38 4.53 1.69 3.27
N GLN A 39 4.56 1.70 4.60
CA GLN A 39 3.41 2.03 5.43
C GLN A 39 2.91 3.45 5.15
N ALA A 40 3.80 4.44 5.11
CA ALA A 40 3.43 5.83 4.79
C ALA A 40 2.78 5.96 3.40
N LYS A 41 3.28 5.20 2.40
CA LYS A 41 2.64 5.15 1.08
C LYS A 41 1.27 4.47 1.11
N LEU A 42 1.12 3.40 1.88
CA LEU A 42 -0.14 2.68 2.03
C LEU A 42 -1.21 3.58 2.66
N GLU A 43 -0.86 4.32 3.72
CA GLU A 43 -1.75 5.29 4.37
C GLU A 43 -2.24 6.37 3.39
N LYS A 44 -1.33 6.94 2.59
CA LYS A 44 -1.70 7.89 1.53
C LYS A 44 -2.64 7.28 0.50
N HIS A 45 -2.47 5.99 0.18
CA HIS A 45 -3.35 5.26 -0.72
C HIS A 45 -4.76 5.10 -0.13
N THR A 46 -4.85 4.74 1.15
CA THR A 46 -6.11 4.60 1.89
C THR A 46 -6.83 5.94 2.02
N GLN A 47 -6.11 7.02 2.36
CA GLN A 47 -6.68 8.37 2.45
C GLN A 47 -7.30 8.81 1.11
N ARG A 48 -6.61 8.60 -0.01
CA ARG A 48 -7.15 8.90 -1.36
C ARG A 48 -8.36 8.05 -1.72
N TYR A 49 -8.42 6.81 -1.27
CA TYR A 49 -9.59 5.97 -1.46
C TYR A 49 -10.78 6.49 -0.65
N ASN A 50 -10.58 6.77 0.63
CA ASN A 50 -11.61 7.30 1.52
C ASN A 50 -12.14 8.67 1.05
N ALA A 51 -11.26 9.56 0.58
CA ALA A 51 -11.65 10.86 0.04
C ALA A 51 -12.59 10.72 -1.17
N ARG A 52 -12.26 9.83 -2.12
CA ARG A 52 -13.12 9.55 -3.28
C ARG A 52 -14.46 8.95 -2.89
N MET A 53 -14.48 8.07 -1.89
CA MET A 53 -15.73 7.48 -1.40
C MET A 53 -16.61 8.53 -0.74
N LYS A 54 -16.01 9.42 0.05
CA LYS A 54 -16.72 10.55 0.68
C LYS A 54 -17.30 11.51 -0.37
N GLU A 55 -16.53 11.89 -1.40
CA GLU A 55 -17.04 12.72 -2.50
C GLU A 55 -18.22 12.07 -3.23
N THR A 56 -18.19 10.74 -3.41
CA THR A 56 -19.27 9.99 -4.05
C THR A 56 -20.52 9.91 -3.16
N GLU A 57 -20.33 9.79 -1.85
CA GLU A 57 -21.41 9.78 -0.86
C GLU A 57 -22.06 11.17 -0.71
N ASP A 58 -21.24 12.22 -0.60
CA ASP A 58 -21.69 13.61 -0.56
C ASP A 58 -22.49 13.97 -1.83
N ALA A 59 -22.01 13.55 -3.02
CA ALA A 59 -22.73 13.74 -4.28
C ALA A 59 -24.08 13.00 -4.33
N ARG A 60 -24.20 11.83 -3.68
CA ARG A 60 -25.46 11.09 -3.56
C ARG A 60 -26.45 11.77 -2.62
N CYS A 61 -25.98 12.27 -1.47
CA CYS A 61 -26.83 12.98 -0.51
C CYS A 61 -27.35 14.31 -1.07
N ASN A 62 -26.55 15.01 -1.87
CA ASN A 62 -26.91 16.32 -2.43
C ASN A 62 -27.83 16.25 -3.67
N GLN A 63 -28.23 15.05 -4.10
CA GLN A 63 -29.19 14.79 -5.17
C GLN A 63 -30.58 14.37 -4.64
N SER A 64 -30.80 14.37 -3.31
CA SER A 64 -32.07 14.03 -2.65
C SER A 64 -32.79 15.25 -2.11
#